data_AF-A0A258TUJ6-F1
#
_entry.id   AF-A0A258TUJ6-F1
#
_cell.length_a   1.000
_cell.length_b   1.000
_cell.length_c   1.000
_cell.angle_alpha   90.00
_cell.angle_beta   90.00
_cell.angle_gamma   90.00
#
_symmetry.space_group_name_H-M   'P 1'
#
loop_
_entity.id
_entity.type
_entity.pdbx_description
1 polymer ?
#
loop_
_entity_poly.entity_id
_entity_poly.type
_entity_poly.pdbx_seq_one_letter_code
_entity_poly.pdbx_strand_id
1 'polypeptide(L)'
;MDDSHLPRPSFLERLTSWLSREPDNREELLELLHAAYENNLLDADALAMIEGVMQVSEMQVREIMIPRAQMDVVDINDPREEILPYVIETAHSRFPAVDGERDNVVGILLAKDLLRLFSEEDFNLRDQLRPAIFIPESKRLNVLLKEFRASRNHIAIVVDEYGGVAGLVTIEDVLEQIVGDIEDEYDYDEAEDNIISEDGDAEVGMVWRVKAQTEIGDLNQALGVNFADDEFDTVGGFVTHAFGRVPKRGESIEIGALRFHVLRADSRRLHTLRVERLPQSSPP
;
A
#
# COMPACT_ATOMS: atom_id res chain seq x y z
N MET A 1 9.02 -58.91 25.28
CA MET A 1 7.86 -58.79 24.38
C MET A 1 7.42 -57.34 24.43
N ASP A 2 7.86 -56.50 23.49
CA ASP A 2 7.09 -56.15 22.31
C ASP A 2 7.84 -55.02 21.55
N ASP A 3 8.66 -55.42 20.57
CA ASP A 3 9.26 -54.49 19.59
C ASP A 3 8.17 -54.16 18.56
N SER A 4 7.52 -53.01 18.72
CA SER A 4 6.53 -52.50 17.77
C SER A 4 7.21 -51.90 16.55
N HIS A 5 7.52 -52.75 15.58
CA HIS A 5 7.87 -52.35 14.23
C HIS A 5 6.66 -51.64 13.58
N LEU A 6 6.72 -50.31 13.47
CA LEU A 6 5.85 -49.57 12.57
C LEU A 6 6.14 -50.02 11.13
N PRO A 7 5.13 -50.49 10.36
CA PRO A 7 5.34 -50.99 9.01
C PRO A 7 5.81 -49.87 8.09
N ARG A 8 6.86 -50.14 7.30
CA ARG A 8 7.33 -49.22 6.26
C ARG A 8 6.25 -49.06 5.18
N PRO A 9 5.99 -47.83 4.70
CA PRO A 9 4.95 -47.58 3.72
C PRO A 9 5.21 -48.38 2.44
N SER A 10 4.12 -48.91 1.88
CA SER A 10 4.11 -49.74 0.68
C SER A 10 4.57 -48.94 -0.55
N PHE A 11 5.18 -49.63 -1.52
CA PHE A 11 5.61 -49.01 -2.79
C PHE A 11 4.45 -48.32 -3.54
N LEU A 12 3.22 -48.78 -3.32
CA LEU A 12 2.01 -48.15 -3.88
C LEU A 12 1.61 -46.86 -3.15
N GLU A 13 1.83 -46.77 -1.84
CA GLU A 13 1.58 -45.54 -1.07
C GLU A 13 2.57 -44.43 -1.46
N ARG A 14 3.82 -44.82 -1.76
CA ARG A 14 4.85 -43.92 -2.33
C ARG A 14 4.56 -43.49 -3.77
N LEU A 15 3.81 -44.30 -4.52
CA LEU A 15 3.43 -44.00 -5.89
C LEU A 15 2.19 -43.10 -5.94
N THR A 16 1.26 -43.26 -4.99
CA THR A 16 0.11 -42.37 -4.83
C THR A 16 0.50 -41.01 -4.26
N SER A 17 1.52 -40.93 -3.40
CA SER A 17 2.09 -39.66 -2.94
C SER A 17 2.84 -38.91 -4.04
N TRP A 18 3.24 -39.59 -5.12
CA TRP A 18 3.81 -38.95 -6.32
C TRP A 18 2.72 -38.44 -7.27
N LEU A 19 1.49 -38.98 -7.16
CA LEU A 19 0.34 -38.60 -7.99
C LEU A 19 -0.50 -37.48 -7.36
N SER A 20 -0.44 -37.33 -6.03
CA SER A 20 -0.97 -36.17 -5.31
C SER A 20 0.10 -35.09 -5.32
N ARG A 21 0.04 -34.19 -6.31
CA ARG A 21 0.81 -32.94 -6.33
C ARG A 21 0.26 -32.01 -5.24
N GLU A 22 0.47 -32.37 -3.99
CA GLU A 22 0.37 -31.42 -2.90
C GLU A 22 1.58 -30.49 -3.00
N PRO A 23 1.39 -29.17 -2.94
CA PRO A 23 2.52 -28.24 -3.01
C PRO A 23 3.39 -28.39 -1.76
N ASP A 24 4.69 -28.63 -1.96
CA ASP A 24 5.66 -28.84 -0.87
C ASP A 24 6.29 -27.52 -0.37
N ASN A 25 6.18 -26.46 -1.16
CA ASN A 25 6.73 -25.14 -0.86
C ASN A 25 5.81 -24.00 -1.33
N ARG A 26 6.21 -22.77 -1.01
CA ARG A 26 5.43 -21.57 -1.30
C ARG A 26 5.31 -21.32 -2.81
N GLU A 27 6.37 -21.51 -3.56
CA GLU A 27 6.36 -21.34 -5.01
C GLU A 27 5.38 -22.31 -5.69
N GLU A 28 5.40 -23.59 -5.34
CA GLU A 28 4.47 -24.60 -5.86
C GLU A 28 3.01 -24.30 -5.49
N LEU A 29 2.77 -23.75 -4.29
CA LEU A 29 1.43 -23.33 -3.89
C LEU A 29 0.95 -22.15 -4.74
N LEU A 30 1.83 -21.19 -5.06
CA LEU A 30 1.49 -20.06 -5.95
C LEU A 30 1.21 -20.54 -7.37
N GLU A 31 2.01 -21.44 -7.92
CA GLU A 31 1.76 -22.05 -9.24
C GLU A 31 0.39 -22.74 -9.29
N LEU A 32 0.01 -23.45 -8.22
CA LEU A 32 -1.31 -24.08 -8.11
C LEU A 32 -2.44 -23.04 -8.08
N LEU A 33 -2.26 -21.94 -7.35
CA LEU A 33 -3.25 -20.86 -7.28
C LEU A 33 -3.39 -20.13 -8.61
N HIS A 34 -2.29 -19.91 -9.35
CA HIS A 34 -2.30 -19.35 -10.69
C HIS A 34 -3.02 -20.27 -11.67
N ALA A 35 -2.75 -21.57 -11.62
CA ALA A 35 -3.49 -22.54 -12.43
C ALA A 35 -4.99 -22.56 -12.07
N ALA A 36 -5.36 -22.37 -10.81
CA ALA A 36 -6.77 -22.26 -10.41
C ALA A 36 -7.44 -21.00 -10.99
N TYR A 37 -6.73 -19.87 -11.04
CA TYR A 37 -7.18 -18.65 -11.71
C TYR A 37 -7.36 -18.84 -13.23
N GLU A 38 -6.36 -19.41 -13.92
CA GLU A 38 -6.44 -19.71 -15.36
C GLU A 38 -7.62 -20.65 -15.71
N ASN A 39 -7.95 -21.56 -14.80
CA ASN A 39 -9.09 -22.46 -14.93
C ASN A 39 -10.43 -21.84 -14.47
N ASN A 40 -10.47 -20.53 -14.18
CA ASN A 40 -11.64 -19.78 -13.71
C ASN A 40 -12.26 -20.33 -12.40
N LEU A 41 -11.45 -20.93 -11.53
CA LEU A 41 -11.86 -21.36 -10.19
C LEU A 41 -11.70 -20.26 -9.13
N LEU A 42 -10.84 -19.28 -9.43
CA LEU A 42 -10.60 -18.07 -8.64
C LEU A 42 -10.69 -16.87 -9.57
N ASP A 43 -11.19 -15.75 -9.06
CA ASP A 43 -11.05 -14.46 -9.73
C ASP A 43 -9.70 -13.80 -9.38
N ALA A 44 -9.38 -12.72 -10.09
CA ALA A 44 -8.10 -12.02 -9.93
C ALA A 44 -7.96 -11.38 -8.54
N ASP A 45 -9.06 -10.88 -7.98
CA ASP A 45 -9.07 -10.21 -6.68
C ASP A 45 -8.82 -11.21 -5.55
N ALA A 46 -9.45 -12.39 -5.61
CA ALA A 46 -9.23 -13.48 -4.68
C ALA A 46 -7.80 -13.99 -4.74
N LEU A 47 -7.23 -14.12 -5.95
CA LEU A 47 -5.83 -14.51 -6.11
C LEU A 47 -4.89 -13.46 -5.47
N ALA A 48 -5.09 -12.18 -5.81
CA ALA A 48 -4.29 -11.08 -5.26
C ALA A 48 -4.36 -11.02 -3.73
N MET A 49 -5.55 -11.20 -3.15
CA MET A 49 -5.74 -11.25 -1.70
C MET A 49 -4.97 -12.40 -1.05
N ILE A 50 -5.01 -13.60 -1.65
CA ILE A 50 -4.28 -14.77 -1.13
C ILE A 50 -2.77 -14.50 -1.15
N GLU A 51 -2.25 -13.96 -2.25
CA GLU A 51 -0.83 -13.57 -2.37
C GLU A 51 -0.44 -12.49 -1.35
N GLY A 52 -1.34 -11.52 -1.11
CA GLY A 52 -1.19 -10.49 -0.08
C GLY A 52 -1.08 -11.09 1.32
N VAL A 53 -1.99 -11.99 1.70
CA VAL A 53 -1.94 -12.72 2.99
C VAL A 53 -0.60 -13.45 3.16
N MET A 54 -0.16 -14.14 2.11
CA MET A 54 1.09 -14.89 2.14
C MET A 54 2.28 -13.94 2.37
N GLN A 55 2.31 -12.77 1.72
CA GLN A 55 3.36 -11.77 1.91
C GLN A 55 3.35 -11.16 3.33
N VAL A 56 2.19 -10.78 3.86
CA VAL A 56 2.04 -10.23 5.22
C VAL A 56 2.58 -11.16 6.31
N SER A 57 2.64 -12.46 6.06
CA SER A 57 3.23 -13.43 6.99
C SER A 57 4.75 -13.32 7.18
N GLU A 58 5.45 -12.70 6.21
CA GLU A 58 6.91 -12.56 6.17
C GLU A 58 7.37 -11.12 6.39
N MET A 59 6.54 -10.14 6.03
CA MET A 59 6.84 -8.71 6.18
C MET A 59 6.97 -8.26 7.64
N GLN A 60 7.75 -7.21 7.82
CA GLN A 60 7.99 -6.51 9.09
C GLN A 60 7.40 -5.10 9.07
N VAL A 61 7.16 -4.56 10.27
CA VAL A 61 6.59 -3.22 10.46
C VAL A 61 7.38 -2.12 9.76
N ARG A 62 8.71 -2.17 9.81
CA ARG A 62 9.57 -1.18 9.14
C ARG A 62 9.33 -1.03 7.63
N GLU A 63 8.74 -2.03 6.99
CA GLU A 63 8.53 -2.04 5.54
C GLU A 63 7.30 -1.23 5.14
N ILE A 64 6.36 -0.99 6.06
CA ILE A 64 5.09 -0.28 5.80
C ILE A 64 4.84 0.91 6.72
N MET A 65 5.66 1.10 7.77
CA MET A 65 5.45 2.19 8.72
C MET A 65 5.54 3.56 8.04
N ILE A 66 4.72 4.49 8.50
CA ILE A 66 4.85 5.91 8.18
C ILE A 66 6.05 6.45 8.97
N PRO A 67 7.12 6.92 8.31
CA PRO A 67 8.32 7.40 8.99
C PRO A 67 8.02 8.61 9.87
N ARG A 68 8.76 8.77 10.97
CA ARG A 68 8.63 9.88 11.93
C ARG A 68 8.49 11.26 11.29
N ALA A 69 9.27 11.54 10.25
CA ALA A 69 9.25 12.83 9.57
C ALA A 69 7.90 13.15 8.91
N GLN A 70 7.17 12.11 8.50
CA GLN A 70 5.90 12.16 7.79
C GLN A 70 4.70 11.96 8.72
N MET A 71 4.92 11.71 10.01
CA MET A 71 3.83 11.59 10.97
C MET A 71 3.13 12.93 11.16
N ASP A 72 1.82 12.93 10.94
CA ASP A 72 0.93 13.98 11.41
C ASP A 72 0.66 13.79 12.91
N VAL A 73 1.01 14.78 13.72
CA VAL A 73 0.96 14.71 15.19
C VAL A 73 0.29 15.95 15.76
N VAL A 74 -0.28 15.82 16.95
CA VAL A 74 -0.88 16.94 17.68
C VAL A 74 -0.06 17.20 18.94
N ASP A 75 0.42 18.42 19.14
CA ASP A 75 1.02 18.81 20.42
C ASP A 75 -0.09 19.14 21.43
N ILE A 76 -0.01 18.54 22.62
CA ILE A 76 -0.99 18.79 23.68
C ILE A 76 -0.94 20.21 24.26
N ASN A 77 0.14 20.93 23.96
CA ASN A 77 0.36 22.30 24.41
C ASN A 77 -0.17 23.34 23.40
N ASP A 78 -0.54 22.92 22.19
CA ASP A 78 -1.07 23.81 21.18
C ASP A 78 -2.48 24.30 21.55
N PRO A 79 -2.83 25.55 21.19
CA PRO A 79 -4.17 26.06 21.42
C PRO A 79 -5.19 25.27 20.58
N ARG A 80 -6.39 25.06 21.13
CA ARG A 80 -7.48 24.35 20.45
C ARG A 80 -7.83 24.95 19.08
N GLU A 81 -7.63 26.26 18.93
CA GLU A 81 -7.86 27.00 17.70
C GLU A 81 -6.89 26.61 16.56
N GLU A 82 -5.77 25.97 16.88
CA GLU A 82 -4.79 25.44 15.92
C GLU A 82 -4.99 23.93 15.68
N ILE A 83 -5.29 23.17 16.74
CA ILE A 83 -5.47 21.71 16.67
C ILE A 83 -6.66 21.34 15.77
N LEU A 84 -7.81 22.00 15.93
CA LEU A 84 -9.01 21.60 15.18
C LEU A 84 -8.87 21.84 13.67
N PRO A 85 -8.41 23.01 13.18
CA PRO A 85 -8.11 23.20 11.76
C PRO A 85 -7.11 22.17 11.22
N TYR A 86 -6.04 21.86 11.95
CA TYR A 86 -5.04 20.89 11.54
C TYR A 86 -5.63 19.48 11.38
N VAL A 87 -6.45 19.04 12.35
CA VAL A 87 -7.14 17.74 12.28
C VAL A 87 -8.12 17.67 11.11
N ILE A 88 -8.80 18.78 10.79
CA ILE A 88 -9.72 18.85 9.65
C ILE A 88 -8.94 18.79 8.33
N GLU A 89 -7.82 19.51 8.22
CA GLU A 89 -7.00 19.57 7.01
C GLU A 89 -6.38 18.22 6.66
N THR A 90 -5.84 17.52 7.67
CA THR A 90 -5.21 16.21 7.50
C THR A 90 -6.21 15.06 7.37
N ALA A 91 -7.46 15.27 7.79
CA ALA A 91 -8.58 14.33 7.66
C ALA A 91 -8.35 12.93 8.27
N HIS A 92 -7.36 12.76 9.17
CA HIS A 92 -7.11 11.48 9.83
C HIS A 92 -8.09 11.21 10.97
N SER A 93 -8.38 9.93 11.22
CA SER A 93 -9.22 9.53 12.36
C SER A 93 -8.48 9.52 13.71
N ARG A 94 -7.15 9.40 13.69
CA ARG A 94 -6.30 9.21 14.88
C ARG A 94 -4.99 9.94 14.71
N PHE A 95 -4.52 10.55 15.80
CA PHE A 95 -3.27 11.30 15.83
C PHE A 95 -2.42 10.86 17.03
N PRO A 96 -1.11 10.62 16.85
CA PRO A 96 -0.18 10.64 17.96
C PRO A 96 -0.21 12.01 18.64
N ALA A 97 -0.44 12.02 19.95
CA ALA A 97 -0.37 13.22 20.77
C ALA A 97 1.02 13.30 21.41
N VAL A 98 1.70 14.42 21.24
CA VAL A 98 3.06 14.66 21.72
C VAL A 98 3.09 15.79 22.74
N ASP A 99 4.12 15.82 23.58
CA ASP A 99 4.39 16.92 24.51
C ASP A 99 5.71 17.60 24.12
N GLY A 100 5.60 18.64 23.29
CA GLY A 100 6.72 19.37 22.70
C GLY A 100 7.38 18.63 21.53
N GLU A 101 8.31 17.73 21.85
CA GLU A 101 9.09 17.03 20.83
C GLU A 101 8.32 15.85 20.23
N ARG A 102 8.48 15.61 18.92
CA ARG A 102 7.83 14.49 18.21
C ARG A 102 8.13 13.09 18.78
N ASP A 103 9.24 12.94 19.51
CA ASP A 103 9.64 11.67 20.13
C ASP A 103 8.89 11.41 21.44
N ASN A 104 8.33 12.46 22.05
CA ASN A 104 7.64 12.38 23.32
C ASN A 104 6.15 12.14 23.11
N VAL A 105 5.81 10.97 22.57
CA VAL A 105 4.41 10.57 22.36
C VAL A 105 3.78 10.19 23.71
N VAL A 106 2.81 10.98 24.14
CA VAL A 106 2.11 10.82 25.43
C VAL A 106 0.79 10.05 25.31
N GLY A 107 0.26 9.88 24.08
CA GLY A 107 -0.96 9.11 23.84
C GLY A 107 -1.45 9.20 22.41
N ILE A 108 -2.68 8.75 22.19
CA ILE A 108 -3.38 8.81 20.90
C ILE A 108 -4.67 9.61 21.08
N LEU A 109 -4.83 10.64 20.25
CA LEU A 109 -6.07 11.40 20.10
C LEU A 109 -6.93 10.76 19.00
N LEU A 110 -8.23 10.62 19.25
CA LEU A 110 -9.20 10.29 18.20
C LEU A 110 -9.88 11.59 17.76
N ALA A 111 -9.90 11.86 16.46
CA ALA A 111 -10.48 13.08 15.91
C ALA A 111 -11.93 13.29 16.36
N LYS A 112 -12.73 12.21 16.39
CA LYS A 112 -14.12 12.27 16.86
C LYS A 112 -14.27 12.71 18.33
N ASP A 113 -13.26 12.53 19.16
CA ASP A 113 -13.34 12.93 20.57
C ASP A 113 -13.26 14.47 20.70
N LEU A 114 -12.76 15.17 19.66
CA LEU A 114 -12.82 16.63 19.54
C LEU A 114 -14.25 17.16 19.33
N LEU A 115 -15.22 16.33 18.96
CA LEU A 115 -16.62 16.76 18.87
C LEU A 115 -17.16 17.25 20.23
N ARG A 116 -16.53 16.82 21.34
CA ARG A 116 -16.87 17.29 22.70
C ARG A 116 -16.53 18.75 22.96
N LEU A 117 -15.60 19.33 22.17
CA LEU A 117 -15.27 20.76 22.23
C LEU A 117 -16.50 21.66 22.04
N PHE A 118 -17.52 21.18 21.31
CA PHE A 118 -18.74 21.93 21.06
C PHE A 118 -19.77 21.83 22.19
N SER A 119 -19.58 20.91 23.15
CA SER A 119 -20.50 20.67 24.27
C SER A 119 -19.91 20.98 25.65
N GLU A 120 -18.58 20.97 25.79
CA GLU A 120 -17.88 21.09 27.07
C GLU A 120 -16.96 22.33 27.06
N GLU A 121 -17.17 23.29 27.97
CA GLU A 121 -16.36 24.52 28.06
C GLU A 121 -14.94 24.26 28.60
N ASP A 122 -14.77 23.27 29.48
CA ASP A 122 -13.50 22.90 30.13
C ASP A 122 -12.86 21.65 29.50
N PHE A 123 -12.91 21.52 28.17
CA PHE A 123 -12.29 20.39 27.47
C PHE A 123 -10.77 20.40 27.67
N ASN A 124 -10.26 19.33 28.30
CA ASN A 124 -8.83 19.07 28.40
C ASN A 124 -8.44 17.93 27.47
N LEU A 125 -7.61 18.23 26.47
CA LEU A 125 -7.15 17.25 25.48
C LEU A 125 -6.45 16.06 26.15
N ARG A 126 -5.66 16.33 27.19
CA ARG A 126 -4.86 15.30 27.89
C ARG A 126 -5.73 14.20 28.50
N ASP A 127 -6.92 14.55 28.96
CA ASP A 127 -7.86 13.62 29.58
C ASP A 127 -8.58 12.73 28.56
N GLN A 128 -8.55 13.10 27.27
CA GLN A 128 -9.14 12.31 26.19
C GLN A 128 -8.13 11.37 25.52
N LEU A 129 -6.85 11.48 25.85
CA LEU A 129 -5.82 10.66 25.24
C LEU A 129 -5.97 9.19 25.63
N ARG A 130 -5.86 8.33 24.64
CA ARG A 130 -5.77 6.88 24.84
C ARG A 130 -4.32 6.46 24.95
N PRO A 131 -4.01 5.38 25.69
CA PRO A 131 -2.65 4.86 25.76
C PRO A 131 -2.11 4.53 24.35
N ALA A 132 -0.90 5.01 24.04
CA ALA A 132 -0.19 4.61 22.85
C ALA A 132 0.43 3.20 23.04
N ILE A 133 0.32 2.36 22.03
CA ILE A 133 1.02 1.07 21.98
C ILE A 133 2.33 1.27 21.24
N PHE A 134 3.43 0.83 21.85
CA PHE A 134 4.76 0.88 21.25
C PHE A 134 5.18 -0.51 20.78
N ILE A 135 5.71 -0.61 19.57
CA ILE A 135 6.16 -1.86 18.95
C ILE A 135 7.52 -1.69 18.28
N PRO A 136 8.36 -2.73 18.22
CA PRO A 136 9.64 -2.66 17.52
C PRO A 136 9.44 -2.73 16.00
N GLU A 137 10.34 -2.09 15.25
CA GLU A 137 10.43 -2.13 13.78
C GLU A 137 10.44 -3.55 13.18
N SER A 138 11.05 -4.49 13.90
CA SER A 138 11.23 -5.88 13.44
C SER A 138 9.99 -6.77 13.64
N LYS A 139 8.90 -6.23 14.21
CA LYS A 139 7.69 -7.00 14.47
C LYS A 139 7.06 -7.46 13.16
N ARG A 140 6.61 -8.72 13.09
CA ARG A 140 5.93 -9.25 11.88
C ARG A 140 4.50 -8.73 11.76
N LEU A 141 4.07 -8.44 10.53
CA LEU A 141 2.75 -7.88 10.26
C LEU A 141 1.61 -8.84 10.62
N ASN A 142 1.75 -10.14 10.36
CA ASN A 142 0.74 -11.13 10.76
C ASN A 142 0.53 -11.23 12.28
N VAL A 143 1.56 -10.92 13.08
CA VAL A 143 1.47 -10.83 14.55
C VAL A 143 0.80 -9.52 14.94
N LEU A 144 1.22 -8.41 14.33
CA LEU A 144 0.62 -7.09 14.57
C LEU A 144 -0.88 -7.07 14.25
N LEU A 145 -1.30 -7.63 13.11
CA LEU A 145 -2.71 -7.71 12.71
C LEU A 145 -3.56 -8.46 13.75
N LYS A 146 -3.03 -9.56 14.31
CA LYS A 146 -3.69 -10.30 15.39
C LYS A 146 -3.83 -9.46 16.65
N GLU A 147 -2.82 -8.68 16.99
CA GLU A 147 -2.84 -7.79 18.16
C GLU A 147 -3.80 -6.61 17.99
N PHE A 148 -3.84 -5.98 16.80
CA PHE A 148 -4.82 -4.93 16.51
C PHE A 148 -6.25 -5.46 16.66
N ARG A 149 -6.55 -6.65 16.09
CA ARG A 149 -7.86 -7.30 16.24
C ARG A 149 -8.21 -7.64 17.68
N ALA A 150 -7.25 -8.13 18.47
CA ALA A 150 -7.48 -8.51 19.87
C ALA A 150 -7.65 -7.31 20.79
N SER A 151 -6.84 -6.28 20.62
CA SER A 151 -6.83 -5.08 21.46
C SER A 151 -7.85 -4.03 21.05
N ARG A 152 -8.42 -4.14 19.83
CA ARG A 152 -9.26 -3.11 19.19
C ARG A 152 -8.56 -1.76 19.05
N ASN A 153 -7.23 -1.77 19.00
CA ASN A 153 -6.41 -0.62 18.65
C ASN A 153 -6.07 -0.67 17.16
N HIS A 154 -6.04 0.49 16.53
CA HIS A 154 -5.90 0.64 15.07
C HIS A 154 -4.63 1.42 14.70
N ILE A 155 -3.84 1.83 15.68
CA ILE A 155 -2.61 2.59 15.49
C ILE A 155 -1.60 2.15 16.55
N ALA A 156 -0.34 2.04 16.15
CA ALA A 156 0.79 1.76 17.02
C ALA A 156 1.96 2.68 16.66
N ILE A 157 2.73 3.07 17.67
CA ILE A 157 3.96 3.84 17.52
C ILE A 157 5.11 2.85 17.38
N VAL A 158 5.92 3.05 16.35
CA VAL A 158 7.07 2.20 16.05
C VAL A 158 8.29 2.80 16.71
N VAL A 159 9.07 1.96 17.40
CA VAL A 159 10.31 2.36 18.07
C VAL A 159 11.52 1.65 17.49
N ASP A 160 12.63 2.38 17.44
CA ASP A 160 13.95 1.87 17.06
C ASP A 160 14.62 1.12 18.23
N GLU A 161 15.83 0.58 17.99
CA GLU A 161 16.60 -0.16 18.99
C GLU A 161 17.11 0.70 20.17
N TYR A 162 17.10 2.02 20.01
CA TYR A 162 17.52 2.99 21.01
C TYR A 162 16.34 3.54 21.82
N GLY A 163 15.11 3.12 21.50
CA GLY A 163 13.87 3.57 22.13
C GLY A 163 13.33 4.88 21.59
N GLY A 164 13.89 5.40 20.49
CA GLY A 164 13.38 6.55 19.76
C GLY A 164 12.16 6.19 18.92
N VAL A 165 11.30 7.17 18.63
CA VAL A 165 10.17 6.98 17.71
C VAL A 165 10.70 6.91 16.29
N ALA A 166 10.52 5.75 15.65
CA ALA A 166 10.87 5.54 14.25
C ALA A 166 9.73 5.95 13.30
N GLY A 167 8.49 5.82 13.76
CA GLY A 167 7.31 6.05 12.93
C GLY A 167 6.01 5.63 13.61
N LEU A 168 4.96 5.46 12.81
CA LEU A 168 3.70 4.85 13.23
C LEU A 168 3.22 3.83 12.18
N VAL A 169 2.34 2.93 12.59
CA VAL A 169 1.67 2.00 11.69
C VAL A 169 0.22 1.83 12.11
N THR A 170 -0.67 1.69 11.14
CA THR A 170 -2.11 1.54 11.33
C THR A 170 -2.58 0.14 10.96
N ILE A 171 -3.81 -0.23 11.36
CA ILE A 171 -4.38 -1.51 10.93
C ILE A 171 -4.71 -1.46 9.43
N GLU A 172 -5.08 -0.29 8.94
CA GLU A 172 -5.40 0.00 7.56
C GLU A 172 -4.18 -0.29 6.66
N ASP A 173 -2.98 0.17 7.01
CA ASP A 173 -1.73 -0.10 6.26
C ASP A 173 -1.45 -1.62 6.14
N VAL A 174 -1.78 -2.39 7.20
CA VAL A 174 -1.58 -3.86 7.20
C VAL A 174 -2.63 -4.55 6.33
N LEU A 175 -3.87 -4.07 6.34
CA LEU A 175 -4.95 -4.60 5.51
C LEU A 175 -4.73 -4.28 4.03
N GLU A 176 -4.19 -3.10 3.72
CA GLU A 176 -3.80 -2.70 2.37
C GLU A 176 -2.78 -3.66 1.75
N GLN A 177 -1.86 -4.23 2.54
CA GLN A 177 -0.93 -5.25 2.03
C GLN A 177 -1.62 -6.57 1.63
N ILE A 178 -2.83 -6.81 2.13
CA ILE A 178 -3.64 -7.99 1.81
C ILE A 178 -4.59 -7.68 0.67
N VAL A 179 -5.41 -6.63 0.83
CA VAL A 179 -6.51 -6.30 -0.07
C VAL A 179 -6.01 -5.55 -1.30
N GLY A 180 -4.84 -4.93 -1.21
CA GLY A 180 -4.43 -3.85 -2.10
C GLY A 180 -5.09 -2.54 -1.70
N ASP A 181 -4.81 -1.52 -2.49
CA ASP A 181 -5.47 -0.23 -2.46
C ASP A 181 -7.00 -0.39 -2.48
N ILE A 182 -7.68 -0.05 -1.38
CA ILE A 182 -9.15 0.04 -1.34
C ILE A 182 -9.52 1.42 -1.89
N GLU A 183 -10.28 1.45 -2.99
CA GLU A 183 -10.88 2.68 -3.51
C GLU A 183 -11.72 3.34 -2.41
N ASP A 184 -11.44 4.60 -2.09
CA ASP A 184 -12.18 5.31 -1.05
C ASP A 184 -13.62 5.53 -1.52
N GLU A 185 -14.57 5.71 -0.60
CA GLU A 185 -15.98 6.03 -0.93
C GLU A 185 -16.10 7.35 -1.70
N TYR A 186 -15.02 8.14 -1.77
CA TYR A 186 -14.89 9.36 -2.55
C TYR A 186 -14.17 9.19 -3.90
N ASP A 187 -13.69 7.99 -4.24
CA ASP A 187 -12.98 7.68 -5.49
C ASP A 187 -13.94 7.37 -6.67
N TYR A 188 -15.23 7.70 -6.57
CA TYR A 188 -16.26 7.40 -7.57
C TYR A 188 -16.12 8.14 -8.93
N ASP A 189 -15.03 8.84 -9.20
CA ASP A 189 -14.86 9.67 -10.41
C ASP A 189 -13.68 9.27 -11.33
N GLU A 190 -13.16 8.04 -11.27
CA GLU A 190 -12.28 7.53 -12.35
C GLU A 190 -13.10 6.82 -13.44
N ALA A 191 -13.60 7.63 -14.39
CA ALA A 191 -14.29 7.22 -15.61
C ALA A 191 -13.85 5.87 -16.21
N GLU A 192 -14.79 5.17 -16.85
CA GLU A 192 -14.61 3.86 -17.52
C GLU A 192 -13.43 3.82 -18.51
N ASP A 193 -12.94 4.97 -18.97
CA ASP A 193 -11.84 5.09 -19.91
C ASP A 193 -10.46 5.00 -19.25
N ASN A 194 -9.63 4.10 -19.76
CA ASN A 194 -8.25 3.88 -19.31
C ASN A 194 -7.29 5.05 -19.59
N ILE A 195 -7.64 5.92 -20.54
CA ILE A 195 -6.86 7.10 -20.95
C ILE A 195 -7.78 8.32 -20.96
N ILE A 196 -7.51 9.29 -20.10
CA ILE A 196 -8.29 10.52 -19.97
C ILE A 196 -7.39 11.70 -20.37
N SER A 197 -7.84 12.51 -21.32
CA SER A 197 -7.13 13.76 -21.66
C SER A 197 -7.37 14.80 -20.57
N GLU A 198 -6.30 15.43 -20.09
CA GLU A 198 -6.35 16.53 -19.14
C GLU A 198 -5.94 17.83 -19.84
N ASP A 199 -6.52 18.96 -19.40
CA ASP A 199 -6.07 20.27 -19.87
C ASP A 199 -4.64 20.53 -19.40
N GLY A 200 -3.69 20.59 -20.34
CA GLY A 200 -2.32 20.97 -20.08
C GLY A 200 -2.19 22.48 -19.85
N ASP A 201 -1.26 22.88 -18.97
CA ASP A 201 -0.91 24.29 -18.79
C ASP A 201 -0.19 24.82 -20.05
N ALA A 202 -0.19 26.12 -20.33
CA ALA A 202 0.29 26.65 -21.62
C ALA A 202 1.76 26.32 -21.99
N GLU A 203 2.57 25.88 -21.02
CA GLU A 203 3.96 25.42 -21.20
C GLU A 203 4.10 23.90 -21.36
N VAL A 204 3.13 23.13 -20.88
CA VAL A 204 3.10 21.66 -20.95
C VAL A 204 2.21 21.30 -22.12
N GLY A 205 2.67 20.40 -23.01
CA GLY A 205 1.87 20.00 -24.17
C GLY A 205 0.57 19.28 -23.77
N MET A 206 0.12 18.38 -24.63
CA MET A 206 -0.99 17.50 -24.27
C MET A 206 -0.62 16.63 -23.07
N VAL A 207 -1.54 16.52 -22.11
CA VAL A 207 -1.41 15.75 -20.88
C VAL A 207 -2.52 14.71 -20.83
N TRP A 208 -2.20 13.52 -20.36
CA TRP A 208 -3.16 12.44 -20.16
C TRP A 208 -2.98 11.80 -18.79
N ARG A 209 -4.08 11.40 -18.18
CA ARG A 209 -4.08 10.43 -17.09
C ARG A 209 -4.29 9.04 -17.70
N VAL A 210 -3.41 8.10 -17.33
CA VAL A 210 -3.39 6.75 -17.91
C VAL A 210 -3.36 5.74 -16.77
N LYS A 211 -4.31 4.80 -16.77
CA LYS A 211 -4.27 3.65 -15.86
C LYS A 211 -3.13 2.72 -16.27
N ALA A 212 -2.36 2.22 -15.32
CA ALA A 212 -1.20 1.37 -15.59
C ALA A 212 -1.56 0.04 -16.30
N GLN A 213 -2.80 -0.42 -16.13
CA GLN A 213 -3.34 -1.60 -16.83
C GLN A 213 -3.64 -1.38 -18.32
N THR A 214 -3.55 -0.13 -18.80
CA THR A 214 -3.76 0.18 -20.22
C THR A 214 -2.82 -0.66 -21.09
N GLU A 215 -3.33 -1.28 -22.16
CA GLU A 215 -2.50 -2.00 -23.11
C GLU A 215 -1.59 -1.03 -23.88
N ILE A 216 -0.36 -1.45 -24.19
CA ILE A 216 0.58 -0.59 -24.92
C ILE A 216 0.05 -0.26 -26.32
N GLY A 217 -0.64 -1.21 -26.96
CA GLY A 217 -1.31 -0.99 -28.24
C GLY A 217 -2.32 0.16 -28.19
N ASP A 218 -3.15 0.19 -27.15
CA ASP A 218 -4.13 1.26 -26.93
C ASP A 218 -3.45 2.62 -26.67
N LEU A 219 -2.39 2.64 -25.86
CA LEU A 219 -1.59 3.85 -25.64
C LEU A 219 -0.97 4.36 -26.95
N ASN A 220 -0.38 3.46 -27.74
CA ASN A 220 0.21 3.76 -29.04
C ASN A 220 -0.82 4.39 -29.98
N GLN A 221 -2.01 3.80 -30.06
CA GLN A 221 -3.11 4.31 -30.87
C GLN A 221 -3.61 5.68 -30.39
N ALA A 222 -3.85 5.83 -29.09
CA ALA A 222 -4.43 7.03 -28.51
C ALA A 222 -3.50 8.24 -28.59
N LEU A 223 -2.21 8.05 -28.29
CA LEU A 223 -1.24 9.14 -28.26
C LEU A 223 -0.48 9.28 -29.58
N GLY A 224 -0.61 8.34 -30.52
CA GLY A 224 0.15 8.34 -31.78
C GLY A 224 1.64 8.12 -31.55
N VAL A 225 1.97 7.17 -30.68
CA VAL A 225 3.34 6.71 -30.38
C VAL A 225 3.51 5.27 -30.85
N ASN A 226 4.75 4.76 -30.86
CA ASN A 226 5.07 3.44 -31.38
C ASN A 226 6.10 2.74 -30.48
N PHE A 227 5.71 2.53 -29.22
CA PHE A 227 6.46 1.67 -28.31
C PHE A 227 6.30 0.20 -28.71
N ALA A 228 7.33 -0.59 -28.43
CA ALA A 228 7.32 -2.03 -28.68
C ALA A 228 6.26 -2.72 -27.80
N ASP A 229 5.33 -3.43 -28.43
CA ASP A 229 4.22 -4.15 -27.80
C ASP A 229 4.50 -5.66 -27.66
N ASP A 230 5.66 -6.14 -28.12
CA ASP A 230 6.07 -7.54 -28.10
C ASP A 230 6.78 -7.96 -26.80
N GLU A 231 7.31 -6.99 -26.04
CA GLU A 231 8.00 -7.24 -24.76
C GLU A 231 7.13 -6.97 -23.52
N PHE A 232 6.05 -6.19 -23.65
CA PHE A 232 5.25 -5.74 -22.51
C PHE A 232 3.77 -5.61 -22.90
N ASP A 233 2.88 -6.19 -22.09
CA ASP A 233 1.44 -6.14 -22.36
C ASP A 233 0.83 -4.78 -21.96
N THR A 234 1.32 -4.17 -20.87
CA THR A 234 0.72 -2.97 -20.25
C THR A 234 1.69 -1.81 -20.08
N VAL A 235 1.14 -0.59 -20.04
CA VAL A 235 1.90 0.64 -19.78
C VAL A 235 2.62 0.58 -18.44
N GLY A 236 2.00 0.00 -17.40
CA GLY A 236 2.60 -0.19 -16.09
C GLY A 236 3.83 -1.09 -16.13
N GLY A 237 3.76 -2.20 -16.85
CA GLY A 237 4.91 -3.10 -17.05
C GLY A 237 6.06 -2.41 -17.79
N PHE A 238 5.73 -1.70 -18.87
CA PHE A 238 6.68 -0.93 -19.67
C PHE A 238 7.42 0.14 -18.85
N VAL A 239 6.68 0.98 -18.12
CA VAL A 239 7.26 2.05 -17.31
C VAL A 239 8.09 1.47 -16.14
N THR A 240 7.59 0.44 -15.47
CA THR A 240 8.32 -0.24 -14.38
C THR A 240 9.64 -0.82 -14.85
N HIS A 241 9.65 -1.44 -16.04
CA HIS A 241 10.86 -1.96 -16.64
C HIS A 241 11.88 -0.85 -16.90
N ALA A 242 11.43 0.29 -17.44
CA ALA A 242 12.29 1.44 -17.71
C ALA A 242 12.91 2.03 -16.43
N PHE A 243 12.19 2.01 -15.30
CA PHE A 243 12.72 2.38 -13.98
C PHE A 243 13.65 1.32 -13.36
N GLY A 244 13.58 0.06 -13.81
CA GLY A 244 14.29 -1.09 -13.22
C GLY A 244 13.76 -1.53 -11.85
N ARG A 245 12.67 -0.93 -11.38
CA ARG A 245 11.94 -1.23 -10.14
C ARG A 245 10.55 -0.58 -10.20
N VAL A 246 9.67 -0.93 -9.26
CA VAL A 246 8.41 -0.20 -9.06
C VAL A 246 8.74 1.23 -8.57
N PRO A 247 8.35 2.28 -9.32
CA PRO A 247 8.63 3.65 -8.93
C PRO A 247 7.61 4.15 -7.90
N LYS A 248 8.02 5.06 -7.02
CA LYS A 248 7.14 5.68 -6.02
C LYS A 248 6.39 6.87 -6.61
N ARG A 249 5.29 7.25 -5.95
CA ARG A 249 4.54 8.48 -6.26
C ARG A 249 5.46 9.70 -6.36
N GLY A 250 5.27 10.50 -7.40
CA GLY A 250 6.06 11.71 -7.69
C GLY A 250 7.33 11.46 -8.49
N GLU A 251 7.77 10.21 -8.66
CA GLU A 251 8.86 9.89 -9.58
C GLU A 251 8.43 10.07 -11.04
N SER A 252 9.39 10.33 -11.93
CA SER A 252 9.12 10.44 -13.36
C SER A 252 10.26 9.92 -14.21
N ILE A 253 9.91 9.48 -15.43
CA ILE A 253 10.87 9.01 -16.43
C ILE A 253 10.46 9.49 -17.82
N GLU A 254 11.46 9.74 -18.66
CA GLU A 254 11.25 10.12 -20.06
C GLU A 254 11.54 8.92 -20.95
N ILE A 255 10.58 8.60 -21.83
CA ILE A 255 10.71 7.50 -22.78
C ILE A 255 10.22 7.98 -24.13
N GLY A 256 11.16 8.13 -25.08
CA GLY A 256 10.88 8.70 -26.39
C GLY A 256 10.41 10.16 -26.30
N ALA A 257 9.20 10.43 -26.80
CA ALA A 257 8.61 11.77 -26.82
C ALA A 257 7.66 12.04 -25.64
N LEU A 258 7.57 11.11 -24.69
CA LEU A 258 6.65 11.19 -23.55
C LEU A 258 7.42 11.21 -22.23
N ARG A 259 6.90 11.96 -21.26
CA ARG A 259 7.29 11.90 -19.86
C ARG A 259 6.18 11.26 -19.04
N PHE A 260 6.52 10.22 -18.28
CA PHE A 260 5.61 9.50 -17.41
C PHE A 260 5.86 9.92 -15.97
N HIS A 261 4.85 10.47 -15.31
CA HIS A 261 4.85 10.84 -13.90
C HIS A 261 3.99 9.87 -13.11
N VAL A 262 4.53 9.35 -12.01
CA VAL A 262 3.79 8.42 -11.14
C VAL A 262 2.82 9.21 -10.28
N LEU A 263 1.52 9.07 -10.56
CA LEU A 263 0.47 9.62 -9.70
C LEU A 263 0.19 8.67 -8.54
N ARG A 264 0.10 7.36 -8.82
CA ARG A 264 -0.24 6.32 -7.86
C ARG A 264 0.54 5.04 -8.14
N ALA A 265 1.16 4.49 -7.11
CA ALA A 265 1.88 3.22 -7.13
C ALA A 265 1.95 2.66 -5.71
N ASP A 266 1.82 1.35 -5.58
CA ASP A 266 2.07 0.62 -4.33
C ASP A 266 3.47 -0.02 -4.34
N SER A 267 3.75 -0.92 -3.39
CA SER A 267 5.05 -1.60 -3.30
C SER A 267 5.31 -2.64 -4.42
N ARG A 268 4.26 -3.02 -5.17
CA ARG A 268 4.24 -4.13 -6.13
C ARG A 268 3.99 -3.67 -7.56
N ARG A 269 3.17 -2.64 -7.78
CA ARG A 269 2.76 -2.20 -9.12
C ARG A 269 2.46 -0.71 -9.21
N LEU A 270 2.53 -0.22 -10.44
CA LEU A 270 2.00 1.09 -10.84
C LEU A 270 0.47 0.98 -10.99
N HIS A 271 -0.24 2.05 -10.59
CA HIS A 271 -1.69 2.14 -10.74
C HIS A 271 -2.09 3.22 -11.73
N THR A 272 -1.58 4.44 -11.56
CA THR A 272 -1.98 5.58 -12.39
C THR A 272 -0.78 6.47 -12.70
N LEU A 273 -0.69 6.88 -13.96
CA LEU A 273 0.37 7.71 -14.51
C LEU A 273 -0.22 8.99 -15.09
N ARG A 274 0.51 10.10 -14.96
CA ARG A 274 0.30 11.31 -15.76
C ARG A 274 1.34 11.32 -16.87
N VAL A 275 0.88 11.32 -18.10
CA VAL A 275 1.71 11.22 -19.30
C VAL A 275 1.69 12.58 -19.99
N GLU A 276 2.87 13.16 -20.20
CA GLU A 276 3.03 14.45 -20.85
C GLU A 276 3.76 14.28 -22.17
N ARG A 277 3.29 14.95 -23.23
CA ARG A 277 4.05 15.04 -24.47
C ARG A 277 5.11 16.14 -24.37
N LEU A 278 6.37 15.76 -24.54
CA LEU A 278 7.48 16.69 -24.53
C LEU A 278 7.43 17.58 -25.78
N PRO A 279 7.71 18.90 -25.65
CA PRO A 279 7.78 19.79 -26.81
C PRO A 279 8.93 19.36 -27.73
N GLN A 280 8.65 19.27 -29.03
CA GLN A 280 9.70 19.03 -30.01
C GLN A 280 10.63 20.24 -30.03
N SER A 281 11.88 20.05 -29.60
CA SER A 281 12.92 21.05 -29.81
C SER A 281 13.15 21.16 -31.31
N SER A 282 12.74 22.28 -31.91
CA SER A 282 13.13 22.60 -33.29
C SER A 282 14.66 22.71 -33.33
N PRO A 283 15.37 21.96 -34.18
CA PRO A 283 16.80 22.16 -34.33
C PRO A 283 17.05 23.56 -34.94
N PRO A 284 18.15 24.24 -34.57
CA PRO A 284 18.50 25.57 -35.07
C PRO A 284 18.80 25.59 -36.58
#